data_AF-A0A9E1BGQ2-F1
#
_entry.id   AF-A0A9E1BGQ2-F1
#
_cell.length_a   1.000
_cell.length_b   1.000
_cell.length_c   1.000
_cell.angle_alpha   90.00
_cell.angle_beta   90.00
_cell.angle_gamma   90.00
#
_symmetry.space_group_name_H-M   'P 1'
#
loop_
_entity.id
_entity.type
_entity.pdbx_description
1 polymer ?
#
loop_
_entity_poly.entity_id
_entity_poly.type
_entity_poly.pdbx_seq_one_letter_code
_entity_poly.pdbx_strand_id
1 'polypeptide(L)'
;MDKIALQAKLDEQKWNDSVSNHRDMCGAYDYCAFCDKSVALPCATAFEEMNKPQILPASDNEHPVQVALTAEKENEDVTELHSSLGKKFDYDKVMAKKAARKSLTFAEKYALADDIIKERYAILKDALTATAKGTPKIKSRISKQCDTYRREGDIVAKITIIGTSLRINLPLDPDAEEFNDGRTPHTSTGHKKVYEEVPFQFKVNSKLALKRALALIDLVK
;
A
#
# COMPACT_ATOMS: atom_id res chain seq x y z
N MET A 1 32.98 7.75 10.28
CA MET A 1 32.09 6.83 11.02
C MET A 1 31.91 5.59 10.19
N ASP A 2 31.73 4.42 10.83
CA ASP A 2 31.33 3.22 10.08
C ASP A 2 29.98 3.46 9.40
N LYS A 3 29.87 3.07 8.13
CA LYS A 3 28.69 3.32 7.28
C LYS A 3 27.44 2.59 7.80
N ILE A 4 27.64 1.44 8.42
CA ILE A 4 26.57 0.67 9.07
C ILE A 4 26.06 1.45 10.29
N ALA A 5 26.95 1.96 11.13
CA ALA A 5 26.58 2.78 12.28
C ALA A 5 25.89 4.10 11.86
N LEU A 6 26.33 4.71 10.76
CA LEU A 6 25.69 5.89 10.18
C LEU A 6 24.26 5.59 9.70
N GLN A 7 24.06 4.48 8.99
CA GLN A 7 22.73 4.06 8.56
C GLN A 7 21.81 3.83 9.76
N ALA A 8 22.28 3.12 10.79
CA ALA A 8 21.49 2.85 12.00
C ALA A 8 21.08 4.15 12.71
N LYS A 9 22.00 5.13 12.81
CA LYS A 9 21.70 6.44 13.40
C LYS A 9 20.65 7.22 12.59
N LEU A 10 20.78 7.24 11.26
CA LEU A 10 19.81 7.90 10.38
C LEU A 10 18.44 7.21 10.44
N ASP A 11 18.41 5.88 10.53
CA ASP A 11 17.16 5.13 10.66
C ASP A 11 16.44 5.43 11.97
N GLU A 12 17.16 5.53 13.09
CA GLU A 12 16.61 5.91 14.40
C GLU A 12 16.09 7.36 14.39
N GLN A 13 16.85 8.30 13.83
CA GLN A 13 16.41 9.69 13.71
C GLN A 13 15.14 9.80 12.86
N LYS A 14 15.12 9.16 11.68
CA LYS A 14 13.96 9.16 10.78
C LYS A 14 12.73 8.54 11.42
N TRP A 15 12.92 7.50 12.24
CA TRP A 15 11.84 6.90 13.01
C TRP A 15 11.25 7.89 14.01
N ASN A 16 12.10 8.51 14.84
CA ASN A 16 11.66 9.47 15.85
C ASN A 16 10.97 10.69 15.23
N ASP A 17 11.52 11.22 14.12
CA ASP A 17 10.91 12.33 13.39
C ASP A 17 9.57 11.94 12.78
N SER A 18 9.43 10.72 12.27
CA SER A 18 8.15 10.23 11.73
C SER A 18 7.09 10.07 12.81
N VAL A 19 7.48 9.60 14.00
CA VAL A 19 6.61 9.53 15.19
C VAL A 19 6.18 10.93 15.63
N SER A 20 7.11 11.87 15.71
CA SER A 20 6.84 13.25 16.14
C SER A 20 5.97 14.03 15.15
N ASN A 21 6.11 13.78 13.85
CA ASN A 21 5.38 14.51 12.79
C ASN A 21 4.10 13.78 12.35
N HIS A 22 3.79 12.62 12.93
CA HIS A 22 2.65 11.77 12.57
C HIS A 22 2.55 11.46 11.07
N ARG A 23 3.70 11.43 10.36
CA ARG A 23 3.80 11.12 8.92
C ARG A 23 5.17 10.54 8.59
N ASP A 24 5.25 9.72 7.54
CA ASP A 24 6.53 9.17 7.07
C ASP A 24 7.46 10.31 6.59
N MET A 25 8.62 10.42 7.24
CA MET A 25 9.64 11.41 6.91
C MET A 25 10.66 10.86 5.90
N CYS A 26 10.55 9.60 5.47
CA CYS A 26 11.38 9.08 4.39
C CYS A 26 11.13 9.86 3.08
N GLY A 27 12.19 10.49 2.56
CA GLY A 27 12.09 11.36 1.38
C GLY A 27 12.00 12.84 1.70
N ALA A 28 11.93 13.23 2.98
CA ALA A 28 11.77 14.62 3.40
C ALA A 28 13.08 15.34 3.80
N TYR A 29 14.22 14.64 3.80
CA TYR A 29 15.53 15.19 4.18
C TYR A 29 16.35 15.57 2.94
N ASP A 30 17.26 16.54 3.06
CA ASP A 30 18.08 17.04 1.95
C ASP A 30 18.86 15.93 1.23
N TYR A 31 19.43 14.99 1.98
CA TYR A 31 20.16 13.87 1.41
C TYR A 31 19.26 12.88 0.68
N CYS A 32 17.93 12.92 0.84
CA CYS A 32 17.03 12.00 0.14
C CYS A 32 17.07 12.17 -1.39
N ALA A 33 17.51 13.33 -1.89
CA ALA A 33 17.74 13.55 -3.31
C ALA A 33 18.79 12.59 -3.91
N PHE A 34 19.75 12.13 -3.09
CA PHE A 34 20.83 11.22 -3.48
C PHE A 34 20.56 9.76 -3.08
N CYS A 35 19.35 9.44 -2.64
CA CYS A 35 19.01 8.12 -2.10
C CYS A 35 18.64 7.11 -3.20
N ASP A 36 19.48 6.09 -3.38
CA ASP A 36 19.17 4.91 -4.17
C ASP A 36 18.74 3.75 -3.26
N LYS A 37 17.48 3.32 -3.36
CA LYS A 37 16.91 2.23 -2.56
C LYS A 37 17.42 0.84 -2.97
N SER A 38 18.14 0.72 -4.08
CA SER A 38 18.69 -0.55 -4.57
C SER A 38 19.97 -0.98 -3.84
N VAL A 39 20.66 -0.06 -3.17
CA VAL A 39 21.90 -0.33 -2.44
C VAL A 39 21.63 -0.72 -0.98
N ALA A 40 22.56 -1.46 -0.37
CA ALA A 40 22.39 -2.03 0.97
C ALA A 40 22.21 -0.98 2.10
N LEU A 41 22.87 0.18 1.98
CA LEU A 41 22.84 1.27 2.98
C LEU A 41 22.45 2.59 2.30
N PRO A 42 21.17 2.73 1.90
CA PRO A 42 20.73 3.77 0.97
C PRO A 42 20.81 5.17 1.56
N CYS A 43 20.43 5.35 2.83
CA CYS A 43 20.42 6.68 3.46
C CYS A 43 21.82 7.11 3.88
N ALA A 44 22.66 6.19 4.38
CA ALA A 44 24.04 6.48 4.71
C ALA A 44 24.86 6.84 3.46
N THR A 45 24.65 6.13 2.35
CA THR A 45 25.31 6.45 1.07
C THR A 45 24.91 7.83 0.58
N ALA A 46 23.61 8.14 0.61
CA ALA A 46 23.09 9.43 0.20
C ALA A 46 23.61 10.59 1.08
N PHE A 47 23.74 10.34 2.39
CA PHE A 47 24.29 11.32 3.34
C PHE A 47 25.78 11.57 3.09
N GLU A 48 26.57 10.52 2.79
CA GLU A 48 27.98 10.68 2.43
C GLU A 48 28.15 11.40 1.08
N GLU A 49 27.28 11.13 0.12
CA GLU A 49 27.32 11.73 -1.21
C GLU A 49 27.01 13.23 -1.15
N MET A 50 25.98 13.61 -0.40
CA MET A 50 25.64 15.01 -0.15
C MET A 50 26.78 15.77 0.59
N ASN A 51 27.48 15.09 1.50
CA ASN A 51 28.57 15.68 2.28
C ASN A 51 29.96 15.48 1.67
N LYS A 52 30.06 14.92 0.46
CA LYS A 52 31.35 14.73 -0.19
C LYS A 52 31.92 16.11 -0.51
N PRO A 53 33.14 16.45 -0.03
CA PRO A 53 33.73 17.74 -0.33
C PRO A 53 33.91 17.87 -1.84
N GLN A 54 33.31 18.90 -2.43
CA GLN A 54 33.55 19.24 -3.82
C GLN A 54 34.99 19.76 -3.93
N ILE A 55 35.86 18.97 -4.56
CA ILE A 55 37.14 19.48 -5.05
C ILE A 55 36.78 20.33 -6.27
N LEU A 56 36.73 21.64 -6.08
CA LEU A 56 36.54 22.61 -7.15
C LEU A 56 37.79 22.60 -8.06
N PRO A 57 37.69 22.30 -9.37
CA PRO A 57 38.48 23.05 -10.33
C PRO A 57 37.87 24.46 -10.46
N ALA A 58 38.74 25.47 -10.40
CA ALA A 58 38.39 26.89 -10.40
C ALA A 58 37.40 27.25 -11.52
N SER A 59 36.27 27.83 -11.15
CA SER A 59 35.31 28.44 -12.08
C SER A 59 35.48 29.96 -12.04
N ASP A 60 35.81 30.55 -13.18
CA ASP A 60 35.53 31.97 -13.44
C ASP A 60 34.18 32.11 -14.17
N ASN A 61 33.46 33.16 -13.77
CA ASN A 61 32.32 33.82 -14.42
C ASN A 61 30.88 33.37 -14.08
N GLU A 62 30.44 33.90 -12.93
CA GLU A 62 29.27 34.75 -12.69
C GLU A 62 28.14 34.90 -13.75
N HIS A 63 26.94 34.45 -13.33
CA HIS A 63 25.61 35.12 -13.34
C HIS A 63 24.88 35.54 -14.66
N PRO A 64 23.55 35.81 -14.65
CA PRO A 64 22.43 35.27 -13.86
C PRO A 64 21.12 35.01 -14.66
N VAL A 65 20.19 34.30 -13.99
CA VAL A 65 18.72 34.19 -14.10
C VAL A 65 17.98 35.11 -15.09
N GLN A 66 17.05 34.55 -15.91
CA GLN A 66 15.70 35.12 -16.11
C GLN A 66 14.68 34.16 -16.78
N VAL A 67 13.46 34.24 -16.25
CA VAL A 67 12.21 33.56 -16.64
C VAL A 67 11.50 34.39 -17.73
N ALA A 68 10.93 33.76 -18.75
CA ALA A 68 9.76 34.28 -19.47
C ALA A 68 9.05 33.20 -20.31
N LEU A 69 7.73 33.13 -20.14
CA LEU A 69 6.77 32.37 -20.96
C LEU A 69 6.51 33.08 -22.29
N THR A 70 6.27 32.34 -23.37
CA THR A 70 5.25 32.66 -24.40
C THR A 70 4.82 31.43 -25.20
N ALA A 71 3.51 31.33 -25.46
CA ALA A 71 2.86 30.49 -26.47
C ALA A 71 2.99 31.17 -27.86
N GLU A 72 2.79 30.58 -29.05
CA GLU A 72 1.82 29.59 -29.55
C GLU A 72 2.33 28.90 -30.84
N LYS A 73 1.77 27.70 -31.12
CA LYS A 73 1.43 27.07 -32.41
C LYS A 73 2.50 26.87 -33.50
N GLU A 74 2.71 25.59 -33.87
CA GLU A 74 2.23 25.02 -35.15
C GLU A 74 2.42 23.49 -35.17
N ASN A 75 1.55 22.81 -35.92
CA ASN A 75 1.38 21.37 -35.98
C ASN A 75 2.60 20.64 -36.55
N GLU A 76 3.06 19.58 -35.89
CA GLU A 76 3.61 18.41 -36.58
C GLU A 76 3.59 17.17 -35.68
N ASP A 77 3.18 16.06 -36.30
CA ASP A 77 2.99 14.71 -35.77
C ASP A 77 4.20 14.19 -34.97
N VAL A 78 4.07 14.14 -33.64
CA VAL A 78 4.98 13.36 -32.78
C VAL A 78 4.17 12.79 -31.62
N THR A 79 3.98 11.47 -31.64
CA THR A 79 3.55 10.65 -30.50
C THR A 79 4.24 11.11 -29.22
N GLU A 80 3.57 11.93 -28.41
CA GLU A 80 4.15 12.55 -27.23
C GLU A 80 4.25 11.51 -26.12
N LEU A 81 5.43 10.88 -26.01
CA LEU A 81 5.78 10.01 -24.90
C LEU A 81 5.67 10.79 -23.60
N HIS A 82 4.59 10.57 -22.86
CA HIS A 82 4.42 11.13 -21.53
C HIS A 82 5.63 10.76 -20.66
N SER A 83 6.21 11.78 -20.00
CA SER A 83 7.33 11.57 -19.09
C SER A 83 6.82 11.58 -17.65
N SER A 84 7.18 10.56 -16.89
CA SER A 84 6.95 10.50 -15.44
C SER A 84 8.13 9.80 -14.80
N LEU A 85 8.55 10.27 -13.61
CA LEU A 85 9.70 9.72 -12.88
C LEU A 85 10.98 9.65 -13.71
N GLY A 86 11.21 10.65 -14.58
CA GLY A 86 12.40 10.72 -15.45
C GLY A 86 12.44 9.69 -16.58
N LYS A 87 11.35 8.95 -16.83
CA LYS A 87 11.26 7.98 -17.94
C LYS A 87 10.16 8.38 -18.91
N LYS A 88 10.51 8.41 -20.20
CA LYS A 88 9.54 8.52 -21.30
C LYS A 88 8.83 7.18 -21.46
N PHE A 89 7.50 7.20 -21.50
CA PHE A 89 6.71 6.02 -21.79
C PHE A 89 5.55 6.37 -22.71
N ASP A 90 5.12 5.36 -23.47
CA ASP A 90 3.99 5.47 -24.37
C ASP A 90 2.71 5.24 -23.55
N TYR A 91 1.94 6.32 -23.37
CA TYR A 91 0.73 6.30 -22.55
C TYR A 91 -0.31 5.34 -23.13
N ASP A 92 -0.52 5.35 -24.44
CA ASP A 92 -1.49 4.50 -25.12
C ASP A 92 -1.09 3.03 -25.02
N LYS A 93 0.21 2.73 -25.10
CA LYS A 93 0.74 1.37 -24.87
C LYS A 93 0.58 0.91 -23.41
N VAL A 94 0.73 1.81 -22.44
CA VAL A 94 0.46 1.51 -21.03
C VAL A 94 -1.03 1.24 -20.81
N MET A 95 -1.89 2.04 -21.43
CA MET A 95 -3.34 1.88 -21.35
C MET A 95 -3.82 0.61 -22.06
N ALA A 96 -3.24 0.25 -23.21
CA ALA A 96 -3.50 -1.01 -23.90
C ALA A 96 -3.06 -2.22 -23.08
N LYS A 97 -1.87 -2.18 -22.44
CA LYS A 97 -1.42 -3.22 -21.50
C LYS A 97 -2.36 -3.36 -20.29
N LYS A 98 -2.85 -2.24 -19.76
CA LYS A 98 -3.84 -2.23 -18.66
C LYS A 98 -5.18 -2.82 -19.11
N ALA A 99 -5.66 -2.44 -20.29
CA ALA A 99 -6.91 -2.92 -20.87
C ALA A 99 -6.86 -4.42 -21.22
N ALA A 100 -5.72 -4.91 -21.69
CA ALA A 100 -5.52 -6.33 -22.00
C ALA A 100 -5.41 -7.23 -20.77
N ARG A 101 -5.15 -6.66 -19.58
CA ARG A 101 -5.02 -7.45 -18.35
C ARG A 101 -6.39 -7.93 -17.88
N LYS A 102 -6.74 -9.16 -18.26
CA LYS A 102 -7.97 -9.82 -17.79
C LYS A 102 -8.01 -9.80 -16.25
N SER A 103 -9.13 -9.30 -15.71
CA SER A 103 -9.37 -9.34 -14.26
C SER A 103 -9.64 -10.77 -13.83
N LEU A 104 -8.74 -11.31 -13.01
CA LEU A 104 -8.89 -12.63 -12.44
C LEU A 104 -10.04 -12.63 -11.42
N THR A 105 -10.80 -13.72 -11.43
CA THR A 105 -11.82 -14.03 -10.44
C THR A 105 -11.17 -14.33 -9.08
N PHE A 106 -11.96 -14.33 -8.00
CA PHE A 106 -11.48 -14.73 -6.68
C PHE A 106 -10.87 -16.14 -6.70
N ALA A 107 -11.53 -17.09 -7.37
CA ALA A 107 -11.05 -18.47 -7.48
C ALA A 107 -9.72 -18.56 -8.24
N GLU A 108 -9.59 -17.84 -9.36
CA GLU A 108 -8.33 -17.80 -10.12
C GLU A 108 -7.19 -17.15 -9.31
N LYS A 109 -7.48 -16.04 -8.61
CA LYS A 109 -6.52 -15.41 -7.70
C LYS A 109 -6.09 -16.36 -6.58
N TYR A 110 -7.02 -17.12 -6.01
CA TYR A 110 -6.73 -18.10 -4.97
C TYR A 110 -5.87 -19.25 -5.50
N ALA A 111 -6.17 -19.77 -6.69
CA ALA A 111 -5.39 -20.84 -7.32
C ALA A 111 -3.91 -20.43 -7.52
N LEU A 112 -3.69 -19.19 -7.98
CA LEU A 112 -2.37 -18.61 -8.23
C LEU A 112 -1.69 -18.04 -6.98
N ALA A 113 -2.36 -18.03 -5.82
CA ALA A 113 -1.80 -17.49 -4.60
C ALA A 113 -0.75 -18.43 -3.98
N ASP A 114 0.23 -17.85 -3.31
CA ASP A 114 1.22 -18.58 -2.53
C ASP A 114 0.57 -19.32 -1.35
N ASP A 115 1.27 -20.35 -0.85
CA ASP A 115 0.77 -21.20 0.24
C ASP A 115 0.44 -20.41 1.50
N ILE A 116 1.21 -19.35 1.81
CA ILE A 116 0.96 -18.46 2.96
C ILE A 116 -0.43 -17.79 2.85
N ILE A 117 -0.85 -17.41 1.65
CA ILE A 117 -2.17 -16.79 1.44
C ILE A 117 -3.28 -17.82 1.55
N LYS A 118 -3.06 -19.02 1.00
CA LYS A 118 -4.00 -20.14 1.10
C LYS A 118 -4.21 -20.55 2.56
N GLU A 119 -3.13 -20.67 3.33
CA GLU A 119 -3.15 -20.97 4.77
C GLU A 119 -3.92 -19.89 5.56
N ARG A 120 -3.60 -18.61 5.36
CA ARG A 120 -4.32 -17.51 6.03
C ARG A 120 -5.79 -17.48 5.66
N TYR A 121 -6.13 -17.71 4.40
CA TYR A 121 -7.52 -17.78 3.96
C TYR A 121 -8.25 -18.95 4.62
N ALA A 122 -7.65 -20.14 4.69
CA ALA A 122 -8.24 -21.29 5.37
C ALA A 122 -8.52 -20.98 6.85
N ILE A 123 -7.55 -20.40 7.55
CA ILE A 123 -7.71 -19.99 8.95
C ILE A 123 -8.85 -18.96 9.11
N LEU A 124 -8.94 -17.95 8.24
CA LEU A 124 -10.03 -16.96 8.30
C LEU A 124 -11.38 -17.59 7.97
N LYS A 125 -11.45 -18.51 7.02
CA LYS A 125 -12.67 -19.22 6.63
C LYS A 125 -13.18 -20.09 7.77
N ASP A 126 -12.30 -20.87 8.38
CA ASP A 126 -12.63 -21.69 9.54
C ASP A 126 -13.08 -20.80 10.69
N ALA A 127 -12.33 -19.72 10.94
CA ALA A 127 -12.69 -18.71 11.91
C ALA A 127 -13.96 -17.94 11.56
N LEU A 128 -14.51 -17.92 10.35
CA LEU A 128 -15.82 -17.32 10.07
C LEU A 128 -16.96 -18.33 10.16
N THR A 129 -16.67 -19.60 9.89
CA THR A 129 -17.69 -20.66 9.81
C THR A 129 -17.84 -21.46 11.10
N ALA A 130 -16.87 -21.36 12.02
CA ALA A 130 -16.96 -21.94 13.35
C ALA A 130 -17.95 -21.14 14.22
N THR A 131 -19.20 -21.57 14.26
CA THR A 131 -20.24 -20.97 15.11
C THR A 131 -20.70 -21.95 16.20
N ALA A 132 -21.11 -21.41 17.36
CA ALA A 132 -21.54 -22.22 18.50
C ALA A 132 -22.86 -22.97 18.20
N LYS A 133 -23.06 -24.12 18.84
CA LYS A 133 -24.27 -24.92 18.67
C LYS A 133 -25.50 -24.10 19.08
N GLY A 134 -26.44 -23.90 18.15
CA GLY A 134 -27.64 -23.09 18.36
C GLY A 134 -27.59 -21.68 17.76
N THR A 135 -26.44 -21.24 17.26
CA THR A 135 -26.35 -19.96 16.50
C THR A 135 -26.55 -20.19 14.99
N PRO A 136 -27.17 -19.24 14.28
CA PRO A 136 -27.31 -19.32 12.83
C PRO A 136 -25.96 -19.46 12.13
N LYS A 137 -25.83 -20.46 11.25
CA LYS A 137 -24.57 -20.74 10.55
C LYS A 137 -24.23 -19.62 9.57
N ILE A 138 -22.97 -19.18 9.61
CA ILE A 138 -22.42 -18.29 8.60
C ILE A 138 -22.10 -19.11 7.33
N LYS A 139 -22.68 -18.72 6.20
CA LYS A 139 -22.46 -19.39 4.90
C LYS A 139 -21.60 -18.52 4.00
N SER A 140 -20.66 -19.14 3.29
CA SER A 140 -19.84 -18.44 2.29
C SER A 140 -20.47 -18.52 0.90
N ARG A 141 -20.26 -17.48 0.10
CA ARG A 141 -20.65 -17.39 -1.31
C ARG A 141 -19.53 -16.71 -2.09
N ILE A 142 -18.85 -17.49 -2.91
CA ILE A 142 -17.79 -16.99 -3.80
C ILE A 142 -18.44 -16.29 -4.99
N SER A 143 -18.00 -15.06 -5.24
CA SER A 143 -18.34 -14.24 -6.40
C SER A 143 -17.09 -14.01 -7.25
N LYS A 144 -17.25 -13.30 -8.39
CA LYS A 144 -16.10 -12.93 -9.23
C LYS A 144 -15.03 -12.16 -8.44
N GLN A 145 -15.40 -11.30 -7.50
CA GLN A 145 -14.46 -10.38 -6.84
C GLN A 145 -14.00 -10.85 -5.46
N CYS A 146 -14.89 -11.51 -4.70
CA CYS A 146 -14.70 -11.80 -3.28
C CYS A 146 -15.42 -13.07 -2.85
N ASP A 147 -15.03 -13.59 -1.70
CA ASP A 147 -15.80 -14.56 -0.92
C ASP A 147 -16.62 -13.82 0.14
N THR A 148 -17.96 -13.89 0.04
CA THR A 148 -18.89 -13.16 0.92
C THR A 148 -19.47 -14.12 1.95
N TYR A 149 -19.48 -13.72 3.21
CA TYR A 149 -20.01 -14.49 4.33
C TYR A 149 -21.29 -13.84 4.82
N ARG A 150 -22.37 -14.63 4.96
CA ARG A 150 -23.68 -14.15 5.38
C ARG A 150 -24.26 -14.94 6.54
N ARG A 151 -24.98 -14.25 7.42
CA ARG A 151 -25.79 -14.80 8.51
C ARG A 151 -27.19 -14.20 8.41
N GLU A 152 -28.21 -15.04 8.28
CA GLU A 152 -29.64 -14.64 8.22
C GLU A 152 -30.03 -13.59 7.16
N GLY A 153 -29.17 -13.35 6.16
CA GLY A 153 -29.40 -12.36 5.10
C GLY A 153 -28.33 -11.27 5.09
N ASP A 154 -27.83 -10.94 6.27
CA ASP A 154 -26.85 -9.88 6.50
C ASP A 154 -25.43 -10.33 6.17
N ILE A 155 -24.62 -9.39 5.68
CA ILE A 155 -23.22 -9.64 5.36
C ILE A 155 -22.37 -9.45 6.61
N VAL A 156 -21.75 -10.53 7.09
CA VAL A 156 -20.85 -10.49 8.26
C VAL A 156 -19.39 -10.32 7.89
N ALA A 157 -19.01 -10.70 6.66
CA ALA A 157 -17.67 -10.44 6.15
C ALA A 157 -17.60 -10.51 4.63
N LYS A 158 -16.63 -9.80 4.05
CA LYS A 158 -16.15 -10.05 2.67
C LYS A 158 -14.63 -10.23 2.68
N ILE A 159 -14.15 -11.31 2.10
CA ILE A 159 -12.72 -11.57 1.91
C ILE A 159 -12.35 -11.35 0.44
N THR A 160 -11.31 -10.57 0.20
CA THR A 160 -10.74 -10.33 -1.13
C THR A 160 -9.26 -10.66 -1.15
N ILE A 161 -8.78 -11.15 -2.32
CA ILE A 161 -7.35 -11.27 -2.60
C ILE A 161 -6.92 -10.07 -3.45
N ILE A 162 -5.96 -9.31 -2.94
CA ILE A 162 -5.38 -8.14 -3.61
C ILE A 162 -3.85 -8.23 -3.53
N GLY A 163 -3.23 -8.40 -4.70
CA GLY A 163 -1.79 -8.65 -4.80
C GLY A 163 -1.42 -9.90 -4.00
N THR A 164 -0.47 -9.74 -3.09
CA THR A 164 0.05 -10.78 -2.19
C THR A 164 -0.55 -10.70 -0.79
N SER A 165 -1.79 -10.22 -0.65
CA SER A 165 -2.45 -10.07 0.65
C SER A 165 -3.94 -10.35 0.59
N LEU A 166 -4.49 -10.75 1.73
CA LEU A 166 -5.93 -10.81 1.94
C LEU A 166 -6.41 -9.46 2.52
N ARG A 167 -7.60 -9.03 2.13
CA ARG A 167 -8.34 -8.00 2.85
C ARG A 167 -9.65 -8.57 3.34
N ILE A 168 -9.99 -8.26 4.58
CA ILE A 168 -11.27 -8.58 5.18
C ILE A 168 -12.05 -7.29 5.41
N ASN A 169 -13.31 -7.30 5.04
CA ASN A 169 -14.27 -6.21 5.25
C ASN A 169 -15.32 -6.70 6.25
N LEU A 170 -15.56 -5.95 7.32
CA LEU A 170 -16.43 -6.31 8.44
C LEU A 170 -17.51 -5.23 8.70
N PRO A 171 -18.66 -5.60 9.28
CA PRO A 171 -19.72 -4.67 9.69
C PRO A 171 -19.38 -3.98 11.01
N LEU A 172 -18.18 -3.38 11.09
CA LEU A 172 -17.71 -2.60 12.23
C LEU A 172 -17.66 -1.13 11.85
N ASP A 173 -17.76 -0.25 12.83
CA ASP A 173 -17.58 1.19 12.60
C ASP A 173 -16.08 1.52 12.52
N PRO A 174 -15.55 2.00 11.38
CA PRO A 174 -14.15 2.43 11.27
C PRO A 174 -13.83 3.66 12.12
N ASP A 175 -14.82 4.48 12.47
CA ASP A 175 -14.57 5.72 13.20
C ASP A 175 -14.62 5.52 14.73
N ALA A 176 -14.92 4.30 15.20
CA ALA A 176 -14.95 3.98 16.61
C ALA A 176 -13.57 4.13 17.29
N GLU A 177 -13.55 4.75 18.47
CA GLU A 177 -12.32 5.06 19.22
C GLU A 177 -11.45 3.83 19.49
N GLU A 178 -12.07 2.66 19.71
CA GLU A 178 -11.37 1.40 19.98
C GLU A 178 -10.48 0.90 18.83
N PHE A 179 -10.71 1.36 17.59
CA PHE A 179 -9.90 1.00 16.44
C PHE A 179 -8.92 2.09 16.00
N ASN A 180 -9.00 3.28 16.62
CA ASN A 180 -8.19 4.46 16.30
C ASN A 180 -6.95 4.61 17.21
N ASP A 181 -6.59 3.55 17.94
CA ASP A 181 -5.41 3.45 18.81
C ASP A 181 -4.09 3.14 18.07
N GLY A 182 -4.13 3.00 16.74
CA GLY A 182 -3.00 2.61 15.89
C GLY A 182 -2.65 1.12 15.91
N ARG A 183 -3.26 0.32 16.80
CA ARG A 183 -3.06 -1.14 16.88
C ARG A 183 -3.76 -1.86 15.75
N THR A 184 -4.86 -1.31 15.26
CA THR A 184 -5.66 -1.93 14.20
C THR A 184 -5.66 -1.04 12.96
N PRO A 185 -4.59 -1.04 12.14
CA PRO A 185 -4.54 -0.23 10.93
C PRO A 185 -5.60 -0.71 9.94
N HIS A 186 -6.64 0.09 9.77
CA HIS A 186 -7.82 -0.23 8.97
C HIS A 186 -8.16 0.94 8.03
N THR A 187 -9.18 0.75 7.20
CA THR A 187 -9.61 1.77 6.24
C THR A 187 -11.13 1.78 6.14
N SER A 188 -11.73 2.97 6.18
CA SER A 188 -13.16 3.14 5.91
C SER A 188 -13.46 2.98 4.42
N THR A 189 -14.34 2.03 4.09
CA THR A 189 -14.74 1.70 2.71
C THR A 189 -16.25 1.79 2.46
N GLY A 190 -17.01 2.25 3.45
CA GLY A 190 -18.48 2.38 3.38
C GLY A 190 -19.00 3.30 2.28
N HIS A 191 -18.19 4.28 1.85
CA HIS A 191 -18.50 5.16 0.72
C HIS A 191 -18.69 4.41 -0.62
N LYS A 192 -18.28 3.14 -0.70
CA LYS A 192 -18.51 2.29 -1.87
C LYS A 192 -19.74 1.42 -1.61
N LYS A 193 -20.75 1.50 -2.47
CA LYS A 193 -21.98 0.68 -2.40
C LYS A 193 -21.73 -0.82 -2.16
N VAL A 194 -20.64 -1.36 -2.70
CA VAL A 194 -20.29 -2.79 -2.53
C VAL A 194 -19.83 -3.11 -1.09
N TYR A 195 -19.34 -2.14 -0.33
CA TYR A 195 -18.84 -2.31 1.05
C TYR A 195 -19.64 -1.51 2.08
N GLU A 196 -20.81 -0.99 1.71
CA GLU A 196 -21.67 -0.19 2.58
C GLU A 196 -22.05 -0.96 3.87
N GLU A 197 -22.49 -2.21 3.73
CA GLU A 197 -22.80 -3.10 4.87
C GLU A 197 -21.57 -3.57 5.66
N VAL A 198 -20.37 -3.44 5.10
CA VAL A 198 -19.11 -3.93 5.70
C VAL A 198 -17.98 -2.90 5.53
N PRO A 199 -18.12 -1.70 6.13
CA PRO A 199 -17.29 -0.55 5.82
C PRO A 199 -15.87 -0.69 6.36
N PHE A 200 -15.66 -1.47 7.42
CA PHE A 200 -14.36 -1.66 8.07
C PHE A 200 -13.45 -2.59 7.27
N GLN A 201 -12.44 -2.05 6.58
CA GLN A 201 -11.48 -2.87 5.83
C GLN A 201 -10.16 -3.03 6.58
N PHE A 202 -9.73 -4.28 6.76
CA PHE A 202 -8.47 -4.64 7.40
C PHE A 202 -7.60 -5.51 6.48
N LYS A 203 -6.29 -5.23 6.43
CA LYS A 203 -5.33 -5.95 5.57
C LYS A 203 -4.60 -7.05 6.36
N VAL A 204 -4.65 -8.28 5.84
CA VAL A 204 -3.99 -9.45 6.44
C VAL A 204 -2.75 -9.83 5.62
N ASN A 205 -1.61 -9.24 5.99
CA ASN A 205 -0.31 -9.43 5.31
C ASN A 205 0.78 -10.09 6.18
N SER A 206 0.55 -10.26 7.48
CA SER A 206 1.49 -10.86 8.42
C SER A 206 0.79 -11.82 9.39
N LYS A 207 1.57 -12.60 10.15
CA LYS A 207 1.03 -13.44 11.24
C LYS A 207 0.35 -12.61 12.34
N LEU A 208 0.90 -11.43 12.65
CA LEU A 208 0.29 -10.51 13.61
C LEU A 208 -1.03 -9.94 13.09
N ALA A 209 -1.08 -9.57 11.80
CA ALA A 209 -2.31 -9.13 11.17
C ALA A 209 -3.37 -10.25 11.17
N LEU A 210 -2.98 -11.51 10.94
CA LEU A 210 -3.91 -12.63 11.04
C LEU A 210 -4.51 -12.74 12.45
N LYS A 211 -3.69 -12.68 13.51
CA LYS A 211 -4.18 -12.68 14.90
C LYS A 211 -5.15 -11.54 15.19
N ARG A 212 -4.86 -10.34 14.70
CA ARG A 212 -5.77 -9.18 14.82
C ARG A 212 -7.08 -9.39 14.07
N ALA A 213 -7.02 -9.92 12.85
CA ALA A 213 -8.20 -10.23 12.06
C ALA A 213 -9.11 -11.28 12.74
N LEU A 214 -8.52 -12.28 13.40
CA LEU A 214 -9.29 -13.26 14.17
C LEU A 214 -10.02 -12.60 15.34
N ALA A 215 -9.34 -11.73 16.10
CA ALA A 215 -9.98 -10.98 17.18
C ALA A 215 -11.14 -10.10 16.67
N LEU A 216 -10.99 -9.47 15.50
CA LEU A 216 -12.07 -8.69 14.87
C LEU A 216 -13.25 -9.57 14.41
N ILE A 217 -12.98 -10.79 13.91
CA ILE A 217 -14.03 -11.74 13.53
C ILE A 217 -14.84 -12.16 14.76
N ASP A 218 -14.19 -12.34 15.91
CA ASP A 218 -14.88 -12.72 17.14
C ASP A 218 -15.83 -11.62 17.65
N LEU A 219 -15.64 -10.36 17.27
CA LEU A 219 -16.55 -9.24 17.60
C LEU A 219 -17.84 -9.26 16.77
N VAL A 220 -17.86 -9.90 15.60
CA VAL A 220 -19.01 -9.87 14.67
C VAL A 220 -19.78 -11.20 14.58
N LYS A 221 -19.24 -12.25 15.20
CA LYS A 221 -19.84 -13.58 15.29
C LYS A 221 -20.96 -13.66 16.32
#